data_AF-A0A3D2HZG6-F1
#
_entry.id   AF-A0A3D2HZG6-F1
#
_cell.length_a   1.000
_cell.length_b   1.000
_cell.length_c   1.000
_cell.angle_alpha   90.00
_cell.angle_beta   90.00
_cell.angle_gamma   90.00
#
_symmetry.space_group_name_H-M   'P 1'
#
loop_
_entity.id
_entity.type
_entity.pdbx_description
1 polymer ?
#
loop_
_entity_poly.entity_id
_entity_poly.type
_entity_poly.pdbx_seq_one_letter_code
_entity_poly.pdbx_strand_id
1 'polypeptide(L)'
;MGGLGFLVWEEILKKKHFRRFTVYTKLVLATTLCLILAAWGLTCLIEWNNPGTLGGMALGDKLLNGFFQAVTLRTAGFASFDQARLTEGGKAIAMFFMLIGGSSGSTAGGLKTVTFVVLVLFLAARVRGNNRVCVFHRSIPQGQVLDAMTLGFLMISLMLLGGVFLSVTSPV
;
A
#
# COMPACT_ATOMS: atom_id res chain seq x y z
N MET A 1 -2.31 -1.34 13.93
CA MET A 1 -3.27 -0.24 14.22
C MET A 1 -2.73 1.15 13.90
N GLY A 2 -1.47 1.49 14.21
CA GLY A 2 -0.89 2.81 13.90
C GLY A 2 -0.86 3.21 12.42
N GLY A 3 -0.92 2.24 11.50
CA GLY A 3 -0.91 2.42 10.03
C GLY A 3 -2.05 3.25 9.41
N LEU A 4 -3.17 3.41 10.11
CA LEU A 4 -4.38 4.08 9.60
C LEU A 4 -4.40 5.60 9.79
N GLY A 5 -3.48 6.14 10.58
CA GLY A 5 -3.33 7.58 10.83
C GLY A 5 -4.19 8.08 11.99
N PHE A 6 -3.65 9.01 12.78
CA PHE A 6 -4.29 9.48 14.02
C PHE A 6 -5.65 10.13 13.80
N LEU A 7 -5.83 10.85 12.69
CA LEU A 7 -7.11 11.49 12.32
C LEU A 7 -8.23 10.46 12.09
N VAL A 8 -7.89 9.31 11.50
CA VAL A 8 -8.86 8.22 11.26
C VAL A 8 -9.26 7.59 12.58
N TRP A 9 -8.30 7.37 13.48
CA TRP A 9 -8.58 6.83 14.82
C TRP A 9 -9.47 7.76 15.64
N GLU A 10 -9.18 9.05 15.64
CA GLU A 10 -10.00 10.04 16.34
C GLU A 10 -11.43 10.05 15.80
N GLU A 11 -11.60 9.97 14.48
CA GLU A 11 -12.93 9.96 13.88
C GLU A 11 -13.70 8.67 14.16
N ILE A 12 -13.04 7.50 14.16
CA ILE A 12 -13.66 6.21 14.54
C ILE A 12 -14.12 6.24 16.00
N LEU A 13 -13.31 6.79 16.91
CA LEU A 13 -13.63 6.89 18.32
C LEU A 13 -14.79 7.88 18.58
N LYS A 14 -14.82 9.02 17.88
CA LYS A 14 -15.86 10.04 18.04
C LYS A 14 -17.16 9.71 17.30
N LYS A 15 -17.10 9.05 16.14
CA LYS A 15 -18.25 8.78 15.29
C LYS A 15 -18.43 7.28 15.09
N LYS A 16 -19.40 6.67 15.79
CA LYS A 16 -19.66 5.21 15.73
C LYS A 16 -20.33 4.71 14.44
N HIS A 17 -20.61 5.56 13.45
CA HIS A 17 -21.37 5.17 12.26
C HIS A 17 -20.67 5.58 10.96
N PHE A 18 -20.42 4.59 10.08
CA PHE A 18 -19.71 4.73 8.80
C PHE A 18 -20.24 5.84 7.88
N ARG A 19 -21.56 6.11 7.91
CA ARG A 19 -22.15 7.18 7.09
C ARG A 19 -21.63 8.59 7.46
N ARG A 20 -21.25 8.81 8.73
CA ARG A 20 -20.82 10.13 9.26
C ARG A 20 -19.32 10.42 9.09
N PHE A 21 -18.56 9.46 8.56
CA PHE A 21 -17.13 9.65 8.31
C PHE A 21 -16.87 10.68 7.21
N THR A 22 -15.79 11.45 7.39
CA THR A 22 -15.26 12.35 6.37
C THR A 22 -14.88 11.58 5.10
N VAL A 23 -14.81 12.30 3.99
CA VAL A 23 -14.35 11.77 2.70
C VAL A 23 -12.94 11.19 2.82
N TYR A 24 -12.07 11.85 3.60
CA TYR A 24 -10.72 11.40 3.89
C TYR A 24 -10.70 10.03 4.59
N THR A 25 -11.43 9.87 5.69
CA THR A 25 -11.49 8.61 6.44
C THR A 25 -12.07 7.47 5.61
N LYS A 26 -13.15 7.73 4.85
CA LYS A 26 -13.72 6.74 3.94
C LYS A 26 -12.72 6.29 2.88
N LEU A 27 -11.97 7.23 2.30
CA LEU A 27 -10.94 6.95 1.30
C LEU A 27 -9.80 6.13 1.89
N VAL A 28 -9.27 6.51 3.06
CA VAL A 28 -8.18 5.78 3.72
C VAL A 28 -8.58 4.36 4.06
N LEU A 29 -9.78 4.16 4.64
CA LEU A 29 -10.27 2.84 5.01
C LEU A 29 -10.51 1.96 3.78
N ALA A 30 -11.20 2.49 2.76
CA ALA A 30 -11.47 1.75 1.53
C ALA A 30 -10.18 1.36 0.78
N THR A 31 -9.24 2.30 0.67
CA THR A 31 -7.95 2.06 -0.01
C THR A 31 -7.12 1.05 0.76
N THR A 32 -7.04 1.19 2.09
CA THR A 32 -6.32 0.25 2.95
C THR A 32 -6.86 -1.17 2.80
N LEU A 33 -8.19 -1.32 2.84
CA LEU A 33 -8.83 -2.63 2.69
C LEU A 33 -8.55 -3.21 1.31
N CYS A 34 -8.71 -2.40 0.25
CA CYS A 34 -8.45 -2.82 -1.12
C CYS A 34 -7.00 -3.28 -1.33
N LEU A 35 -6.02 -2.52 -0.81
CA LEU A 35 -4.60 -2.87 -0.91
C LEU A 35 -4.27 -4.16 -0.15
N ILE A 36 -4.80 -4.36 1.06
CA ILE A 36 -4.59 -5.61 1.80
C ILE A 36 -5.18 -6.80 1.04
N LEU A 37 -6.42 -6.69 0.56
CA LEU A 37 -7.07 -7.78 -0.17
C LEU A 37 -6.35 -8.10 -1.48
N ALA A 38 -5.89 -7.07 -2.20
CA ALA A 38 -5.11 -7.24 -3.42
C ALA A 38 -3.77 -7.93 -3.14
N ALA A 39 -3.01 -7.46 -2.14
CA ALA A 39 -1.75 -8.07 -1.73
C ALA A 39 -1.94 -9.51 -1.25
N TRP A 40 -3.00 -9.76 -0.49
CA TRP A 40 -3.34 -11.10 0.01
C TRP A 40 -3.65 -12.06 -1.14
N GLY A 41 -4.53 -11.65 -2.06
CA GLY A 41 -4.88 -12.44 -3.23
C GLY A 41 -3.65 -12.75 -4.09
N LEU A 42 -2.84 -11.74 -4.41
CA LEU A 42 -1.64 -11.91 -5.23
C LEU A 42 -0.58 -12.79 -4.55
N THR A 43 -0.36 -12.61 -3.24
CA THR A 43 0.58 -13.44 -2.48
C THR A 43 0.10 -14.89 -2.47
N CYS A 44 -1.17 -15.13 -2.15
CA CYS A 44 -1.74 -16.47 -2.15
C CYS A 44 -1.68 -17.11 -3.53
N LEU A 45 -1.94 -16.37 -4.62
CA LEU A 45 -1.89 -16.92 -5.99
C LEU A 45 -0.48 -17.32 -6.41
N ILE A 46 0.53 -16.53 -6.08
CA ILE A 46 1.91 -16.78 -6.52
C ILE A 46 2.59 -17.82 -5.63
N GLU A 47 2.39 -17.76 -4.33
CA GLU A 47 3.11 -18.57 -3.36
C GLU A 47 2.36 -19.86 -2.98
N TRP A 48 1.16 -20.11 -3.52
CA TRP A 48 0.29 -21.24 -3.13
C TRP A 48 1.00 -22.60 -3.11
N ASN A 49 1.84 -22.81 -4.12
CA ASN A 49 2.56 -24.05 -4.38
C ASN A 49 4.05 -23.95 -4.04
N ASN A 50 4.53 -22.82 -3.50
CA ASN A 50 5.95 -22.68 -3.19
C ASN A 50 6.29 -23.46 -1.90
N PRO A 51 7.05 -24.56 -1.96
CA PRO A 51 7.38 -25.37 -0.78
C PRO A 51 8.24 -24.62 0.25
N GLY A 52 8.93 -23.55 -0.17
CA GLY A 52 9.73 -22.70 0.71
C GLY A 52 8.91 -21.74 1.58
N THR A 53 7.64 -21.52 1.27
CA THR A 53 6.75 -20.56 1.93
C THR A 53 5.40 -21.19 2.29
N LEU A 54 4.33 -20.96 1.52
CA LEU A 54 2.96 -21.41 1.82
C LEU A 54 2.71 -22.87 1.39
N GLY A 55 3.48 -23.43 0.48
CA GLY A 55 3.24 -24.73 -0.15
C GLY A 55 3.02 -25.89 0.81
N GLY A 56 3.84 -25.98 1.86
CA GLY A 56 3.81 -27.06 2.85
C GLY A 56 2.81 -26.89 4.01
N MET A 57 2.07 -25.78 4.06
CA MET A 57 1.16 -25.47 5.17
C MET A 57 -0.26 -26.02 4.94
N ALA A 58 -1.01 -26.24 6.03
CA ALA A 58 -2.44 -26.55 5.94
C ALA A 58 -3.21 -25.38 5.32
N LEU A 59 -4.37 -25.64 4.69
CA LEU A 59 -5.09 -24.62 3.91
C LEU A 59 -5.48 -23.38 4.74
N GLY A 60 -5.86 -23.56 6.02
CA GLY A 60 -6.13 -22.45 6.94
C GLY A 60 -4.88 -21.62 7.23
N ASP A 61 -3.76 -22.29 7.50
CA ASP A 61 -2.46 -21.64 7.75
C ASP A 61 -1.95 -20.92 6.51
N LYS A 62 -2.18 -21.45 5.30
CA LYS A 62 -1.84 -20.76 4.04
C LYS A 62 -2.55 -19.41 3.94
N LEU A 63 -3.86 -19.41 4.15
CA LEU A 63 -4.68 -18.21 4.05
C LEU A 63 -4.29 -17.18 5.12
N LEU A 64 -4.07 -17.64 6.36
CA LEU A 64 -3.66 -16.79 7.47
C LEU A 64 -2.27 -16.19 7.26
N ASN A 65 -1.29 -17.00 6.85
CA ASN A 65 0.07 -16.53 6.59
C ASN A 65 0.13 -15.60 5.38
N GLY A 66 -0.60 -15.90 4.31
CA GLY A 66 -0.75 -14.99 3.18
C GLY A 66 -1.37 -13.66 3.61
N PHE A 67 -2.38 -13.69 4.49
CA PHE A 67 -3.03 -12.47 4.98
C PHE A 67 -2.07 -11.66 5.87
N PHE A 68 -1.34 -12.34 6.75
CA PHE A 68 -0.33 -11.71 7.59
C PHE A 68 0.76 -11.05 6.75
N GLN A 69 1.23 -11.72 5.70
CA GLN A 69 2.16 -11.15 4.72
C GLN A 69 1.59 -9.86 4.13
N ALA A 70 0.36 -9.90 3.60
CA ALA A 70 -0.28 -8.72 3.02
C ALA A 70 -0.40 -7.53 3.99
N VAL A 71 -0.61 -7.78 5.29
CA VAL A 71 -0.61 -6.73 6.31
C VAL A 71 0.81 -6.23 6.60
N THR A 72 1.78 -7.14 6.71
CA THR A 72 3.19 -6.84 7.00
C THR A 72 3.81 -5.92 5.95
N LEU A 73 3.49 -6.17 4.67
CA LEU A 73 4.00 -5.40 3.54
C LEU A 73 3.71 -3.90 3.69
N ARG A 74 2.75 -3.50 4.53
CA ARG A 74 2.47 -2.08 4.82
C ARG A 74 3.26 -1.56 6.02
N THR A 75 4.59 -1.71 5.92
CA THR A 75 5.62 -1.22 6.85
C THR A 75 5.48 -1.72 8.30
N ALA A 76 5.00 -2.96 8.51
CA ALA A 76 5.03 -3.57 9.85
C ALA A 76 6.36 -4.27 10.14
N GLY A 77 6.98 -4.87 9.13
CA GLY A 77 8.31 -5.49 9.23
C GLY A 77 8.34 -6.89 9.87
N PHE A 78 7.20 -7.50 10.18
CA PHE A 78 7.13 -8.84 10.77
C PHE A 78 7.05 -9.94 9.71
N ALA A 79 7.99 -10.88 9.72
CA ALA A 79 7.95 -12.04 8.84
C ALA A 79 7.26 -13.23 9.51
N SER A 80 6.19 -13.77 8.91
CA SER A 80 5.57 -15.02 9.35
C SER A 80 6.19 -16.28 8.72
N PHE A 81 6.86 -16.11 7.58
CA PHE A 81 7.66 -17.13 6.90
C PHE A 81 8.89 -16.47 6.26
N ASP A 82 9.83 -17.30 5.81
CA ASP A 82 11.10 -16.85 5.24
C ASP A 82 10.89 -16.02 3.97
N GLN A 83 11.21 -14.72 4.07
CA GLN A 83 11.10 -13.77 2.96
C GLN A 83 12.14 -14.04 1.86
N ALA A 84 13.28 -14.66 2.20
CA ALA A 84 14.31 -14.97 1.22
C ALA A 84 13.85 -16.06 0.24
N ARG A 85 12.93 -16.93 0.68
CA ARG A 85 12.36 -18.05 -0.10
C ARG A 85 11.14 -17.68 -0.93
N LEU A 86 10.71 -16.42 -0.92
CA LEU A 86 9.72 -15.94 -1.86
C LEU A 86 10.20 -16.17 -3.30
N THR A 87 9.27 -16.49 -4.20
CA THR A 87 9.57 -16.49 -5.62
C THR A 87 9.97 -15.08 -6.08
N GLU A 88 10.67 -14.98 -7.21
CA GLU A 88 11.04 -13.67 -7.78
C GLU A 88 9.81 -12.78 -8.05
N GLY A 89 8.70 -13.39 -8.50
CA GLY A 89 7.41 -12.70 -8.63
C GLY A 89 6.84 -12.25 -7.28
N GLY A 90 6.92 -13.09 -6.25
CA GLY A 90 6.50 -12.76 -4.88
C GLY A 90 7.30 -11.59 -4.30
N LYS A 91 8.62 -11.58 -4.49
CA LYS A 91 9.51 -10.46 -4.09
C LYS A 91 9.14 -9.16 -4.81
N ALA A 92 8.90 -9.21 -6.12
CA ALA A 92 8.52 -8.03 -6.90
C ALA A 92 7.20 -7.41 -6.39
N ILE A 93 6.19 -8.25 -6.14
CA ILE A 93 4.91 -7.79 -5.59
C ILE A 93 5.08 -7.26 -4.16
N ALA A 94 5.86 -7.94 -3.32
CA ALA A 94 6.18 -7.48 -1.97
C ALA A 94 6.80 -6.08 -1.98
N MET A 95 7.81 -5.85 -2.83
CA MET A 95 8.45 -4.52 -2.98
C MET A 95 7.45 -3.45 -3.43
N PHE A 96 6.57 -3.77 -4.38
CA PHE A 96 5.54 -2.83 -4.84
C PHE A 96 4.57 -2.43 -3.73
N PHE A 97 4.06 -3.40 -2.96
CA PHE A 97 3.17 -3.09 -1.83
C PHE A 97 3.89 -2.43 -0.66
N MET A 98 5.18 -2.70 -0.44
CA MET A 98 6.01 -2.00 0.56
C MET A 98 6.26 -0.53 0.21
N LEU A 99 6.34 -0.19 -1.08
CA LEU A 99 6.42 1.19 -1.51
C LEU A 99 5.16 1.98 -1.10
N ILE A 100 3.98 1.35 -1.20
CA ILE A 100 2.70 1.92 -0.76
C ILE A 100 2.50 1.64 0.74
N GLY A 101 2.99 2.57 1.56
CA GLY A 101 2.98 2.41 3.01
C GLY A 101 1.66 2.78 3.68
N GLY A 102 1.76 3.49 4.80
CA GLY A 102 0.60 3.88 5.61
C GLY A 102 -0.14 5.11 5.10
N SER A 103 -1.17 5.52 5.82
CA SER A 103 -1.88 6.77 5.55
C SER A 103 -1.14 8.00 6.11
N SER A 104 -1.60 9.21 5.75
CA SER A 104 -1.03 10.45 6.27
C SER A 104 -1.32 10.61 7.78
N GLY A 105 -0.34 11.10 8.53
CA GLY A 105 -0.41 11.18 10.00
C GLY A 105 -0.35 9.82 10.70
N SER A 106 0.29 8.82 10.07
CA SER A 106 0.52 7.48 10.62
C SER A 106 1.99 7.27 11.01
N THR A 107 2.27 6.25 11.82
CA THR A 107 3.60 5.74 12.16
C THR A 107 4.31 5.01 11.01
N ALA A 108 3.58 4.72 9.93
CA ALA A 108 4.08 3.98 8.77
C ALA A 108 4.70 4.93 7.73
N GLY A 109 5.86 4.56 7.18
CA GLY A 109 6.61 5.31 6.17
C GLY A 109 6.12 5.08 4.74
N GLY A 110 6.92 5.47 3.75
CA GLY A 110 6.69 5.20 2.33
C GLY A 110 5.73 6.16 1.62
N LEU A 111 5.34 5.80 0.40
CA LEU A 111 4.34 6.54 -0.37
C LEU A 111 3.00 6.43 0.34
N LYS A 112 2.48 7.56 0.81
CA LYS A 112 1.23 7.57 1.58
C LYS A 112 0.07 7.05 0.73
N THR A 113 -0.83 6.28 1.34
CA THR A 113 -1.99 5.70 0.64
C THR A 113 -2.84 6.75 -0.07
N VAL A 114 -3.00 7.93 0.53
CA VAL A 114 -3.74 9.04 -0.06
C VAL A 114 -3.01 9.60 -1.28
N THR A 115 -1.69 9.79 -1.20
CA THR A 115 -0.86 10.20 -2.34
C THR A 115 -1.01 9.22 -3.50
N PHE A 116 -0.91 7.91 -3.23
CA PHE A 116 -1.12 6.88 -4.24
C PHE A 116 -2.49 7.00 -4.91
N VAL A 117 -3.55 7.15 -4.14
CA VAL A 117 -4.92 7.27 -4.67
C VAL A 117 -5.08 8.53 -5.54
N VAL A 118 -4.53 9.67 -5.10
CA VAL A 118 -4.57 10.92 -5.88
C VAL A 118 -3.86 10.73 -7.22
N LEU A 119 -2.70 10.05 -7.25
CA LEU A 119 -1.98 9.77 -8.49
C LEU A 119 -2.77 8.87 -9.45
N VAL A 120 -3.38 7.80 -8.92
CA VAL A 120 -4.23 6.89 -9.72
C VAL A 120 -5.44 7.63 -10.30
N LEU A 121 -6.10 8.46 -9.49
CA LEU A 121 -7.25 9.25 -9.93
C LEU A 121 -6.86 10.33 -10.94
N PHE A 122 -5.70 10.95 -10.76
CA PHE A 122 -5.15 11.90 -11.72
C PHE A 122 -4.92 11.22 -13.08
N LEU A 123 -4.28 10.05 -13.09
CA LEU A 123 -4.07 9.28 -14.31
C LEU A 123 -5.41 8.90 -14.97
N ALA A 124 -6.36 8.38 -14.19
CA ALA A 124 -7.69 8.01 -14.68
C ALA A 124 -8.47 9.21 -15.24
N ALA A 125 -8.40 10.37 -14.58
CA ALA A 125 -9.03 11.61 -15.05
C ALA A 125 -8.39 12.07 -16.37
N ARG A 126 -7.05 12.01 -16.47
CA ARG A 126 -6.32 12.44 -17.67
C ARG A 126 -6.61 11.55 -18.87
N VAL A 127 -6.67 10.23 -18.68
CA VAL A 127 -7.05 9.25 -19.72
C VAL A 127 -8.48 9.51 -20.22
N ARG A 128 -9.38 9.96 -19.35
CA ARG A 128 -10.76 10.35 -19.71
C ARG A 128 -10.87 11.76 -20.32
N GLY A 129 -9.77 12.50 -20.45
CA GLY A 129 -9.78 13.89 -20.95
C GLY A 129 -10.28 14.94 -19.94
N ASN A 130 -10.43 14.58 -18.66
CA ASN A 130 -10.89 15.51 -17.63
C ASN A 130 -9.71 16.28 -17.01
N ASN A 131 -9.85 17.61 -16.91
CA ASN A 131 -8.85 18.47 -16.25
C ASN A 131 -8.99 18.55 -14.73
N ARG A 132 -10.07 17.99 -14.16
CA ARG A 132 -10.33 18.01 -12.71
C ARG A 132 -10.31 16.60 -12.15
N VAL A 133 -9.55 16.39 -11.08
CA VAL A 133 -9.53 15.15 -10.31
C VAL A 133 -10.65 15.23 -9.26
N CYS A 134 -11.56 14.26 -9.27
CA CYS A 134 -12.71 14.24 -8.37
C CYS A 134 -12.80 12.93 -7.61
N VAL A 135 -13.19 12.99 -6.33
CA VAL A 135 -13.37 11.85 -5.43
C VAL A 135 -14.62 12.05 -4.59
N PHE A 136 -15.51 11.05 -4.58
CA PHE A 136 -16.77 11.11 -3.82
C PHE A 136 -17.55 12.42 -4.03
N HIS A 137 -17.65 12.87 -5.29
CA HIS A 137 -18.29 14.14 -5.70
C HIS A 137 -17.61 15.43 -5.20
N ARG A 138 -16.35 15.36 -4.73
CA ARG A 138 -15.53 16.54 -4.41
C ARG A 138 -14.31 16.63 -5.32
N SER A 139 -14.02 17.82 -5.84
CA SER A 139 -12.81 18.10 -6.61
C SER A 139 -11.60 18.26 -5.70
N ILE A 140 -10.47 17.69 -6.10
CA ILE A 140 -9.18 17.89 -5.44
C ILE A 140 -8.52 19.13 -6.05
N PRO A 141 -8.07 20.10 -5.23
CA PRO A 141 -7.31 21.25 -5.70
C PRO A 141 -6.05 20.84 -6.46
N GLN A 142 -5.75 21.54 -7.55
CA GLN A 142 -4.60 21.22 -8.40
C GLN A 142 -3.26 21.26 -7.64
N GLY A 143 -3.11 22.16 -6.66
CA GLY A 143 -1.93 22.19 -5.80
C GLY A 143 -1.69 20.87 -5.06
N GLN A 144 -2.73 20.25 -4.50
CA GLN A 144 -2.61 18.97 -3.81
C GLN A 144 -2.27 17.81 -4.76
N VAL A 145 -2.71 17.89 -6.01
CA VAL A 145 -2.33 16.93 -7.05
C VAL A 145 -0.84 17.06 -7.39
N LEU A 146 -0.36 18.29 -7.55
CA LEU A 146 1.07 18.57 -7.82
C LEU A 146 1.96 18.17 -6.64
N ASP A 147 1.53 18.40 -5.40
CA ASP A 147 2.24 17.94 -4.20
C ASP A 147 2.34 16.42 -4.18
N ALA A 148 1.24 15.74 -4.51
CA ALA A 148 1.21 14.28 -4.60
C ALA A 148 2.14 13.75 -5.70
N MET A 149 2.19 14.41 -6.86
CA MET A 149 3.12 14.09 -7.95
C MET A 149 4.57 14.29 -7.54
N THR A 150 4.89 15.42 -6.90
CA THR A 150 6.23 15.75 -6.43
C THR A 150 6.71 14.72 -5.41
N LEU A 151 5.89 14.40 -4.41
CA LEU A 151 6.20 13.38 -3.40
C LEU A 151 6.35 11.99 -4.02
N GLY A 152 5.47 11.62 -4.94
CA GLY A 152 5.54 10.34 -5.64
C GLY A 152 6.82 10.19 -6.45
N PHE A 153 7.17 11.21 -7.23
CA PHE A 153 8.38 11.21 -8.05
C PHE A 153 9.65 11.17 -7.19
N LEU A 154 9.70 11.96 -6.12
CA LEU A 154 10.83 11.96 -5.17
C LEU A 154 11.03 10.58 -4.54
N MET A 155 9.96 9.94 -4.05
CA MET A 155 10.03 8.63 -3.41
C MET A 155 10.51 7.53 -4.37
N ILE A 156 9.97 7.50 -5.59
CA ILE A 156 10.38 6.52 -6.61
C ILE A 156 11.85 6.75 -6.99
N SER A 157 12.24 8.01 -7.18
CA SER A 157 13.63 8.35 -7.52
C SER A 157 14.61 7.92 -6.43
N LEU A 158 14.29 8.20 -5.15
CA LEU A 158 15.12 7.77 -4.01
C LEU A 158 15.20 6.24 -3.91
N MET A 159 14.09 5.53 -4.11
CA MET A 159 14.07 4.08 -4.09
C MET A 159 14.96 3.49 -5.19
N LEU A 160 14.87 4.00 -6.42
CA LEU A 160 15.67 3.51 -7.54
C LEU A 160 17.15 3.84 -7.36
N LEU A 161 17.49 5.08 -7.01
CA LEU A 161 18.87 5.50 -6.79
C LEU A 161 19.51 4.75 -5.63
N GLY A 162 18.79 4.58 -4.52
CA GLY A 162 19.26 3.81 -3.38
C GLY A 162 19.45 2.33 -3.72
N GLY A 163 18.52 1.74 -4.47
CA GLY A 163 18.63 0.37 -4.96
C GLY A 163 19.87 0.17 -5.84
N VAL A 164 20.06 1.03 -6.84
CA VAL A 164 21.24 0.99 -7.72
C VAL A 164 22.54 1.18 -6.94
N PHE A 165 22.58 2.16 -6.02
CA PHE A 165 23.75 2.42 -5.20
C PHE A 165 24.15 1.21 -4.35
N LEU A 166 23.16 0.54 -3.73
CA LEU A 166 23.38 -0.68 -2.97
C LEU A 166 23.85 -1.83 -3.87
N SER A 167 23.25 -2.00 -5.06
CA SER A 167 23.66 -3.04 -6.01
C SER A 167 25.10 -2.86 -6.51
N VAL A 168 25.59 -1.62 -6.62
CA VAL A 168 26.99 -1.34 -7.03
C VAL A 168 27.97 -1.55 -5.87
N THR A 169 27.59 -1.17 -4.65
CA THR A 169 28.48 -1.19 -3.48
C THR A 169 28.56 -2.56 -2.81
N SER A 170 27.46 -3.31 -2.84
CA SER A 170 27.37 -4.67 -2.31
C SER A 170 27.18 -5.63 -3.49
N PRO A 171 28.26 -5.99 -4.21
CA PRO A 171 28.18 -7.05 -5.20
C PRO A 171 27.85 -8.35 -4.45
N VAL A 172 26.67 -8.89 -4.75
CA VAL A 172 26.21 -10.19 -4.25
C VAL A 172 26.96 -11.30 -4.97
#